data_AF-A0A4S2V3I4-F1
#
_entry.id   AF-A0A4S2V3I4-F1
#
_cell.length_a   1.000
_cell.length_b   1.000
_cell.length_c   1.000
_cell.angle_alpha   90.00
_cell.angle_beta   90.00
_cell.angle_gamma   90.00
#
_symmetry.space_group_name_H-M   'P 1'
#
loop_
_entity.id
_entity.type
_entity.pdbx_description
1 polymer ?
#
loop_
_entity_poly.entity_id
_entity_poly.type
_entity_poly.pdbx_seq_one_letter_code
_entity_poly.pdbx_strand_id
1 'polypeptide(L)'
;MCPSDLKPPRSRETDDVFTPQGFPVGVRDSKGQALFNRSHIIGDRFHGANIPENIFTGYRRFNVSGMKVCESRMADALATEPVTYGAVLEYGNPNVDRPTAITMAASTPTRNLFRVRIENKNVNGGGC
;
A
#
# COMPACT_ATOMS: atom_id res chain seq x y z
N MET A 1 0.84 15.22 3.60
CA MET A 1 0.15 14.67 4.77
C MET A 1 0.59 15.46 5.99
N CYS A 2 -0.35 15.86 6.83
CA CYS A 2 -0.15 16.54 8.11
C CYS A 2 -0.39 15.57 9.28
N PRO A 3 0.07 15.89 10.50
CA PRO A 3 -0.19 15.06 11.68
C PRO A 3 -1.67 14.71 11.91
N SER A 4 -2.57 15.63 11.55
CA SER A 4 -4.03 15.43 11.61
C SER A 4 -4.57 14.37 10.65
N ASP A 5 -3.80 13.99 9.62
CA ASP A 5 -4.20 12.98 8.63
C ASP A 5 -3.93 11.55 9.14
N LEU A 6 -3.31 11.40 10.32
CA LEU A 6 -3.09 10.09 10.92
C LEU A 6 -4.32 9.66 11.72
N LYS A 7 -4.98 8.61 11.24
CA LYS A 7 -6.11 8.00 11.94
C LYS A 7 -5.70 7.45 13.32
N PRO A 8 -6.58 7.53 14.34
CA PRO A 8 -6.35 6.87 15.62
C PRO A 8 -6.09 5.36 15.48
N PRO A 9 -5.39 4.72 16.43
CA PRO A 9 -5.24 3.28 16.45
C PRO A 9 -6.61 2.58 16.44
N ARG A 10 -6.73 1.50 15.67
CA ARG A 10 -7.94 0.65 15.56
C ARG A 10 -9.19 1.34 14.96
N SER A 11 -9.05 2.48 14.28
CA SER A 11 -10.16 3.16 13.60
C SER A 11 -10.25 2.80 12.11
N ARG A 12 -10.07 1.51 11.78
CA ARG A 12 -10.11 1.04 10.39
C ARG A 12 -11.54 1.17 9.84
N GLU A 13 -11.68 1.72 8.65
CA GLU A 13 -12.98 1.72 7.95
C GLU A 13 -13.35 0.30 7.49
N THR A 14 -14.64 -0.05 7.65
CA THR A 14 -15.20 -1.36 7.29
C THR A 14 -16.09 -1.31 6.05
N ASP A 15 -16.13 -0.16 5.38
CA ASP A 15 -17.00 0.09 4.22
C ASP A 15 -16.61 -0.78 3.02
N ASP A 16 -17.52 -0.86 2.05
CA ASP A 16 -17.32 -1.60 0.80
C ASP A 16 -16.05 -1.13 0.07
N VAL A 17 -15.06 -2.01 0.01
CA VAL A 17 -13.81 -1.72 -0.68
C VAL A 17 -14.01 -1.99 -2.17
N PHE A 18 -13.78 -0.96 -3.00
CA PHE A 18 -13.73 -1.12 -4.45
C PHE A 18 -12.88 -2.32 -4.87
N THR A 19 -13.39 -3.11 -5.82
CA THR A 19 -12.69 -4.28 -6.34
C THR A 19 -12.13 -3.96 -7.72
N PRO A 20 -10.79 -3.95 -7.89
CA PRO A 20 -10.17 -3.72 -9.18
C PRO A 20 -10.62 -4.72 -10.24
N GLN A 21 -10.65 -4.27 -11.49
CA GLN A 21 -10.84 -5.15 -12.63
C GLN A 21 -9.78 -6.27 -12.63
N GLY A 22 -10.21 -7.49 -12.95
CA GLY A 22 -9.31 -8.65 -12.97
C GLY A 22 -8.87 -9.15 -11.58
N PHE A 23 -9.50 -8.70 -10.48
CA PHE A 23 -9.17 -9.19 -9.13
C PHE A 23 -9.37 -10.71 -9.00
N PRO A 24 -8.33 -11.50 -8.66
CA PRO A 24 -8.46 -12.95 -8.56
C PRO A 24 -9.31 -13.38 -7.35
N VAL A 25 -10.49 -13.95 -7.61
CA VAL A 25 -11.38 -14.49 -6.57
C VAL A 25 -11.04 -15.95 -6.28
N GLY A 26 -11.09 -16.35 -5.00
CA GLY A 26 -10.91 -17.75 -4.59
C GLY A 26 -9.47 -18.25 -4.57
N VAL A 27 -8.49 -17.44 -4.98
CA VAL A 27 -7.08 -17.85 -4.99
C VAL A 27 -6.50 -17.77 -3.58
N ARG A 28 -6.06 -18.92 -3.05
CA ARG A 28 -5.53 -19.08 -1.70
C ARG A 28 -4.13 -19.69 -1.70
N ASP A 29 -3.34 -19.39 -0.67
CA ASP A 29 -2.07 -20.05 -0.42
C ASP A 29 -2.25 -21.44 0.22
N SER A 30 -1.15 -22.17 0.43
CA SER A 30 -1.15 -23.50 1.05
C SER A 30 -1.68 -23.53 2.49
N LYS A 31 -1.85 -22.36 3.13
CA LYS A 31 -2.44 -22.21 4.47
C LYS A 31 -3.90 -21.72 4.40
N GLY A 32 -4.49 -21.72 3.21
CA GLY A 32 -5.87 -21.28 2.98
C GLY A 32 -6.06 -19.77 3.10
N GLN A 33 -5.00 -18.96 3.16
CA GLN A 33 -5.11 -17.50 3.22
C GLN A 33 -5.30 -16.91 1.82
N ALA A 34 -6.04 -15.81 1.69
CA ALA A 34 -6.18 -15.10 0.42
C ALA A 34 -4.80 -14.71 -0.12
N LEU A 35 -4.53 -15.04 -1.39
CA LEU A 35 -3.24 -14.78 -2.01
C LEU A 35 -3.09 -13.30 -2.41
N PHE A 36 -4.20 -12.63 -2.68
CA PHE A 36 -4.29 -11.25 -3.14
C PHE A 36 -5.08 -10.38 -2.15
N ASN A 37 -4.68 -9.11 -2.06
CA ASN A 37 -5.38 -8.06 -1.33
C ASN A 37 -5.84 -6.98 -2.32
N ARG A 38 -6.92 -6.30 -1.94
CA ARG A 38 -7.22 -4.95 -2.44
C ARG A 38 -6.24 -4.02 -1.72
N SER A 39 -5.18 -3.63 -2.42
CA SER A 39 -4.09 -2.83 -1.88
C SER A 39 -4.33 -1.36 -2.14
N HIS A 40 -4.03 -0.52 -1.15
CA HIS A 40 -4.13 0.93 -1.28
C HIS A 40 -2.78 1.54 -1.70
N ILE A 41 -2.79 2.59 -2.54
CA ILE A 41 -1.60 3.44 -2.77
C ILE A 41 -1.38 4.32 -1.54
N ILE A 42 -2.42 5.01 -1.09
CA ILE A 42 -2.49 5.72 0.18
C ILE A 42 -3.31 4.87 1.13
N GLY A 43 -2.68 4.33 2.17
CA GLY A 43 -3.34 3.43 3.12
C GLY A 43 -4.48 4.11 3.91
N ASP A 44 -5.47 3.30 4.32
CA ASP A 44 -6.61 3.72 5.15
C ASP A 44 -6.20 4.53 6.39
N ARG A 45 -5.06 4.18 7.01
CA ARG A 45 -4.51 4.89 8.17
C ARG A 45 -4.19 6.38 7.92
N PHE A 46 -4.12 6.79 6.66
CA PHE A 46 -3.92 8.17 6.19
C PHE A 46 -5.15 8.72 5.46
N HIS A 47 -6.35 8.19 5.75
CA HIS A 47 -7.60 8.50 5.03
C HIS A 47 -7.59 8.15 3.54
N GLY A 48 -6.85 7.11 3.18
CA GLY A 48 -6.88 6.54 1.83
C GLY A 48 -8.27 6.06 1.41
N ALA A 49 -8.85 6.68 0.39
CA ALA A 49 -10.20 6.36 -0.08
C ALA A 49 -10.29 5.01 -0.80
N ASN A 50 -11.44 4.34 -0.70
CA ASN A 50 -11.76 3.09 -1.40
C ASN A 50 -12.23 3.33 -2.84
N ILE A 51 -11.44 4.06 -3.64
CA ILE A 51 -11.76 4.47 -5.01
C ILE A 51 -10.86 3.79 -6.05
N PRO A 52 -11.28 3.66 -7.33
CA PRO A 52 -10.51 2.99 -8.38
C PRO A 52 -9.07 3.49 -8.55
N GLU A 53 -8.84 4.78 -8.31
CA GLU A 53 -7.53 5.43 -8.47
C GLU A 53 -6.55 5.08 -7.34
N ASN A 54 -7.06 4.64 -6.19
CA ASN A 54 -6.25 4.34 -5.00
C ASN A 54 -6.12 2.85 -4.72
N ILE A 55 -6.98 2.01 -5.31
CA ILE A 55 -7.02 0.57 -5.05
C ILE A 55 -6.50 -0.21 -6.26
N PHE A 56 -5.61 -1.15 -6.00
CA PHE A 56 -5.09 -2.07 -7.02
C PHE A 56 -4.96 -3.50 -6.49
N THR A 57 -4.79 -4.45 -7.40
CA THR A 57 -4.56 -5.85 -7.04
C THR A 57 -3.11 -6.05 -6.58
N GLY A 58 -2.89 -6.28 -5.29
CA GLY A 58 -1.59 -6.60 -4.72
C GLY A 58 -1.53 -8.04 -4.21
N TYR A 59 -0.36 -8.69 -4.23
CA TYR A 59 -0.17 -9.89 -3.44
C TYR A 59 -0.28 -9.55 -1.94
N ARG A 60 -0.84 -10.47 -1.16
CA ARG A 60 -0.99 -10.27 0.29
C ARG A 60 0.34 -9.98 0.98
N ARG A 61 1.42 -10.70 0.60
CA ARG A 61 2.76 -10.47 1.17
C ARG A 61 3.34 -9.12 0.76
N PHE A 62 3.23 -8.76 -0.52
CA PHE A 62 3.58 -7.42 -1.01
C PHE A 62 2.91 -6.30 -0.17
N ASN A 63 1.62 -6.42 0.10
CA ASN A 63 0.86 -5.44 0.88
C ASN A 63 1.29 -5.42 2.37
N VAL A 64 1.39 -6.60 2.99
CA VAL A 64 1.55 -6.71 4.46
C VAL A 64 3.00 -6.64 4.91
N SER A 65 3.96 -7.12 4.11
CA SER A 65 5.38 -7.13 4.47
C SER A 65 6.21 -6.11 3.70
N GLY A 66 5.78 -5.69 2.50
CA GLY A 66 6.47 -4.67 1.73
C GLY A 66 5.98 -3.27 2.11
N MET A 67 4.78 -2.92 1.65
CA MET A 67 4.23 -1.56 1.76
C MET A 67 4.00 -1.13 3.22
N LYS A 68 3.45 -2.03 4.05
CA LYS A 68 3.12 -1.73 5.45
C LYS A 68 4.29 -1.21 6.28
N VAL A 69 5.51 -1.66 5.99
CA VAL A 69 6.69 -1.19 6.76
C VAL A 69 7.01 0.26 6.42
N CYS A 70 6.94 0.61 5.13
CA CYS A 70 7.05 1.99 4.66
C CYS A 70 5.93 2.88 5.23
N GLU A 71 4.70 2.40 5.22
CA GLU A 71 3.56 3.12 5.84
C GLU A 71 3.75 3.32 7.35
N SER A 72 4.35 2.35 8.05
CA SER A 72 4.62 2.49 9.48
C SER A 72 5.68 3.56 9.74
N ARG A 73 6.75 3.57 8.95
CA ARG A 73 7.78 4.61 9.01
C ARG A 73 7.25 6.01 8.69
N MET A 74 6.28 6.12 7.78
CA MET A 74 5.56 7.38 7.54
C MET A 74 4.73 7.80 8.73
N ALA A 75 3.95 6.87 9.33
CA ALA A 75 3.10 7.17 10.48
C ALA A 75 3.92 7.64 11.69
N ASP A 76 5.07 7.01 11.94
CA ASP A 76 5.97 7.40 13.03
C ASP A 76 6.53 8.82 12.84
N ALA A 77 6.87 9.20 11.60
CA ALA A 77 7.32 10.56 11.27
C ALA A 77 6.17 11.58 11.30
N LEU A 78 4.99 11.19 10.81
CA LEU A 78 3.81 12.04 10.72
C LEU A 78 3.28 12.45 12.10
N ALA A 79 3.61 11.70 13.15
CA ALA A 79 3.29 12.05 14.53
C ALA A 79 3.94 13.37 14.99
N THR A 80 5.03 13.81 14.35
CA THR A 80 5.80 15.00 14.77
C THR A 80 5.90 16.08 13.70
N GLU A 81 5.92 15.72 12.42
CA GLU A 81 6.09 16.67 11.32
C GLU A 81 5.35 16.22 10.04
N PRO A 82 5.02 17.14 9.11
CA PRO A 82 4.37 16.76 7.86
C PRO A 82 5.21 15.78 7.03
N VAL A 83 4.53 14.90 6.30
CA VAL A 83 5.15 13.95 5.36
C VAL A 83 4.68 14.25 3.94
N THR A 84 5.64 14.44 3.03
CA THR A 84 5.42 14.41 1.59
C THR A 84 5.58 12.97 1.12
N TYR A 85 4.56 12.44 0.46
CA TYR A 85 4.55 11.07 -0.03
C TYR A 85 4.15 11.05 -1.50
N GLY A 86 4.79 10.16 -2.27
CA GLY A 86 4.42 9.84 -3.62
C GLY A 86 4.64 8.37 -3.91
N ALA A 87 3.75 7.80 -4.71
CA ALA A 87 3.89 6.44 -5.20
C ALA A 87 3.48 6.33 -6.66
N VAL A 88 4.16 5.44 -7.38
CA VAL A 88 3.90 5.16 -8.79
C VAL A 88 3.78 3.66 -8.96
N LEU A 89 2.66 3.22 -9.52
CA LEU A 89 2.46 1.83 -9.91
C LEU A 89 3.15 1.57 -11.26
N GLU A 90 3.88 0.47 -11.34
CA GLU A 90 4.56 0.03 -12.56
C GLU A 90 3.78 -1.11 -13.20
N TYR A 91 3.42 -0.97 -14.47
CA TYR A 91 2.73 -2.02 -15.25
C TYR A 91 3.68 -2.58 -16.29
N GLY A 92 4.31 -3.71 -15.97
CA GLY A 92 5.23 -4.40 -16.88
C GLY A 92 4.56 -5.30 -17.93
N ASN A 93 3.24 -5.52 -17.83
CA ASN A 93 2.47 -6.28 -18.80
C ASN A 93 1.18 -5.52 -19.13
N PRO A 94 1.00 -5.03 -20.37
CA PRO A 94 -0.18 -4.22 -20.75
C PRO A 94 -1.48 -5.03 -20.81
N ASN A 95 -1.40 -6.36 -20.81
CA ASN A 95 -2.58 -7.24 -20.88
C ASN A 95 -3.03 -7.73 -19.49
N VAL A 96 -2.43 -7.21 -18.42
CA VAL A 96 -2.73 -7.61 -17.05
C VAL A 96 -3.02 -6.36 -16.24
N ASP A 97 -4.25 -6.24 -15.74
CA ASP A 97 -4.73 -5.17 -14.85
C ASP A 97 -4.17 -5.32 -13.42
N ARG A 98 -2.86 -5.58 -13.33
CA ARG A 98 -2.13 -5.75 -12.08
C ARG A 98 -0.72 -5.18 -12.26
N PRO A 99 -0.29 -4.27 -11.37
CA PRO A 99 1.06 -3.73 -11.43
C PRO A 99 2.10 -4.82 -11.10
N THR A 100 3.27 -4.73 -11.71
CA THR A 100 4.44 -5.57 -11.42
C THR A 100 5.21 -5.06 -10.20
N ALA A 101 5.12 -3.77 -9.89
CA ALA A 101 5.73 -3.16 -8.72
C ALA A 101 5.05 -1.84 -8.34
N ILE A 102 5.41 -1.31 -7.17
CA ILE A 102 5.17 0.07 -6.78
C ILE A 102 6.50 0.71 -6.38
N THR A 103 6.77 1.91 -6.88
CA THR A 103 7.86 2.75 -6.37
C THR A 103 7.27 3.76 -5.41
N MET A 104 7.68 3.70 -4.14
CA MET A 104 7.22 4.57 -3.05
C MET A 104 8.35 5.49 -2.61
N ALA A 105 8.06 6.76 -2.38
CA ALA A 105 8.99 7.72 -1.83
C ALA A 105 8.30 8.59 -0.77
N ALA A 106 8.99 8.83 0.34
CA ALA A 106 8.51 9.72 1.39
C ALA A 106 9.65 10.56 1.98
N SER A 107 9.33 11.79 2.34
CA SER A 107 10.22 12.72 3.03
C SER A 107 9.44 13.58 4.02
N THR A 108 10.14 14.11 5.00
CA THR A 108 9.69 15.21 5.85
C THR A 108 10.43 16.49 5.45
N PRO A 109 10.11 17.67 6.01
CA PRO A 109 10.88 18.89 5.78
C PRO A 109 12.37 18.76 6.12
N THR A 110 12.71 17.87 7.06
CA THR A 110 14.07 17.73 7.60
C THR A 110 14.86 16.59 6.98
N ARG A 111 14.21 15.55 6.42
CA ARG A 111 14.92 14.36 5.93
C ARG A 111 14.13 13.53 4.93
N ASN A 112 14.87 12.74 4.15
CA ASN A 112 14.29 11.64 3.38
C ASN A 112 13.95 10.47 4.33
N LEU A 113 12.72 9.96 4.24
CA LEU A 113 12.32 8.74 4.96
C LEU A 113 12.75 7.52 4.16
N PHE A 114 12.37 7.44 2.89
CA PHE A 114 12.76 6.34 2.00
C PHE A 114 12.48 6.68 0.53
N ARG A 115 13.12 5.91 -0.35
CA ARG A 115 12.74 5.72 -1.76
C ARG A 115 12.98 4.25 -2.08
N VAL A 116 11.92 3.49 -2.27
CA VAL A 116 12.00 2.03 -2.46
C VAL A 116 11.10 1.58 -3.59
N ARG A 117 11.55 0.55 -4.30
CA ARG A 117 10.75 -0.17 -5.28
C ARG A 117 10.37 -1.52 -4.69
N ILE A 118 9.08 -1.79 -4.56
CA ILE A 118 8.55 -3.01 -3.99
C ILE A 118 7.90 -3.82 -5.11
N GLU A 119 8.41 -5.04 -5.34
CA GLU A 119 7.86 -5.92 -6.37
C GLU A 119 6.56 -6.56 -5.92
N ASN A 120 5.55 -6.54 -6.79
CA ASN A 120 4.26 -7.19 -6.54
C ASN A 120 4.39 -8.71 -6.74
N LYS A 121 4.97 -9.39 -5.75
CA LYS A 121 5.22 -10.84 -5.74
C LYS A 121 4.71 -11.48 -4.44
N ASN A 122 4.42 -12.78 -4.48
CA ASN A 122 4.08 -13.57 -3.29
C ASN A 122 5.33 -14.04 -2.51
N VAL A 123 6.24 -13.14 -2.22
CA VAL A 123 7.41 -13.39 -1.37
C VAL A 123 7.46 -12.35 -0.27
N ASN A 124 8.16 -12.64 0.81
CA ASN A 124 8.43 -11.61 1.81
C ASN A 124 9.33 -10.57 1.14
N GLY A 125 8.76 -9.41 0.79
CA GLY A 125 9.55 -8.31 0.24
C GLY A 125 10.45 -7.72 1.33
N GLY A 126 11.65 -7.28 0.94
CA GLY A 126 12.41 -6.30 1.71
C GLY A 126 11.64 -4.98 1.66
N GLY A 127 10.88 -4.69 2.71
CA GLY A 127 10.24 -3.39 2.91
C GLY A 127 11.25 -2.38 3.45
N CYS A 128 10.81 -1.11 3.54
CA CYS A 128 11.49 -0.09 4.35
C CYS A 128 11.80 -0.59 5.78
#